data_AF-A0A8S3I9V1-F1
#
_entry.id   AF-A0A8S3I9V1-F1
#
_cell.length_a   1.000
_cell.length_b   1.000
_cell.length_c   1.000
_cell.angle_alpha   90.00
_cell.angle_beta   90.00
_cell.angle_gamma   90.00
#
_symmetry.space_group_name_H-M   'P 1'
#
loop_
_entity.id
_entity.type
_entity.pdbx_description
1 polymer ?
#
loop_
_entity_poly.entity_id
_entity_poly.type
_entity_poly.pdbx_seq_one_letter_code
_entity_poly.pdbx_strand_id
1 'polypeptide(L)'
;MTTKEIVIEAGQELRGDVDETLTLELRSGKAEIFGTELAIGHKYQFTSGMKFSIFTYWGCTIVSSHDDYYVARDENPMHIYLNVHGMLEQLRQKADAEKTRGPRIMVAGLPDVGKSTLCRMLVNWAARLGRTPILVDLDVGQNQISIPGTIAAMVVRRPASVDEGFRIDMPLVFHYGYKTPGENIGLYNEIVSSMAI
;
A
#
# COMPACT_ATOMS: atom_id res chain seq x y z
N MET A 1 -31.29 1.29 -6.39
CA MET A 1 -29.93 1.43 -6.91
C MET A 1 -29.57 0.13 -7.60
N THR A 2 -29.32 0.17 -8.91
CA THR A 2 -29.00 -1.00 -9.71
C THR A 2 -27.61 -1.45 -9.33
N THR A 3 -27.49 -2.60 -8.67
CA THR A 3 -26.18 -3.17 -8.33
C THR A 3 -25.69 -3.97 -9.54
N LYS A 4 -24.39 -3.87 -9.85
CA LYS A 4 -23.79 -4.55 -11.00
C LYS A 4 -22.75 -5.54 -10.51
N GLU A 5 -22.85 -6.76 -11.03
CA GLU A 5 -21.93 -7.84 -10.73
C GLU A 5 -20.79 -7.86 -11.76
N ILE A 6 -19.57 -8.00 -11.26
CA ILE A 6 -18.33 -7.92 -12.04
C ILE A 6 -17.55 -9.18 -11.74
N VAL A 7 -17.28 -9.96 -12.78
CA VAL A 7 -16.36 -11.11 -12.70
C VAL A 7 -14.97 -10.62 -13.11
N ILE A 8 -14.00 -10.85 -12.24
CA ILE A 8 -12.59 -10.50 -12.47
C ILE A 8 -11.84 -11.82 -12.51
N GLU A 9 -11.16 -12.08 -13.63
CA GLU A 9 -10.42 -13.33 -13.82
C GLU A 9 -9.09 -13.31 -13.04
N ALA A 10 -8.52 -14.50 -12.83
CA ALA A 10 -7.21 -14.63 -12.19
C ALA A 10 -6.15 -13.81 -12.95
N GLY A 11 -5.38 -13.01 -12.21
CA GLY A 11 -4.34 -12.15 -12.75
C GLY A 11 -4.84 -10.78 -13.25
N GLN A 12 -6.13 -10.48 -13.17
CA GLN A 12 -6.69 -9.19 -13.53
C GLN A 12 -6.87 -8.27 -12.32
N GLU A 13 -7.07 -6.98 -12.60
CA GLU A 13 -7.40 -5.97 -11.59
C GLU A 13 -8.56 -5.08 -12.02
N LEU A 14 -9.38 -4.70 -11.04
CA LEU A 14 -10.41 -3.67 -11.17
C LEU A 14 -9.81 -2.34 -10.74
N ARG A 15 -9.76 -1.36 -11.63
CA ARG A 15 -9.25 -0.03 -11.35
C ARG A 15 -10.39 0.98 -11.45
N GLY A 16 -10.42 1.93 -10.52
CA GLY A 16 -11.40 3.01 -10.54
C GLY A 16 -10.80 4.32 -10.07
N ASP A 17 -11.30 5.39 -10.67
CA ASP A 17 -11.15 6.78 -10.24
C ASP A 17 -12.56 7.24 -9.91
N VAL A 18 -12.81 7.47 -8.62
CA VAL A 18 -14.17 7.53 -8.09
C VAL A 18 -14.68 8.96 -8.16
N ASP A 19 -15.70 9.23 -8.98
CA ASP A 19 -16.28 10.56 -9.13
C ASP A 19 -17.32 10.82 -8.03
N GLU A 20 -18.17 9.83 -7.75
CA GLU A 20 -19.17 9.85 -6.69
C GLU A 20 -18.99 8.68 -5.71
N THR A 21 -19.66 8.69 -4.56
CA THR A 21 -19.46 7.59 -3.57
C THR A 21 -19.78 6.22 -4.20
N LEU A 22 -18.76 5.36 -4.23
CA LEU A 22 -18.79 4.02 -4.79
C LEU A 22 -18.73 2.98 -3.66
N THR A 23 -19.68 2.05 -3.65
CA THR A 23 -19.64 0.90 -2.74
C THR A 23 -19.29 -0.35 -3.50
N LEU A 24 -18.23 -1.05 -3.06
CA LEU A 24 -17.80 -2.33 -3.60
C LEU A 24 -17.95 -3.43 -2.55
N GLU A 25 -18.45 -4.59 -2.95
CA GLU A 25 -18.63 -5.76 -2.09
C GLU A 25 -18.05 -7.01 -2.77
N LEU A 26 -17.12 -7.70 -2.10
CA LEU A 26 -16.65 -9.00 -2.58
C LEU A 26 -17.74 -10.05 -2.31
N ARG A 27 -18.27 -10.69 -3.37
CA ARG A 27 -19.29 -11.74 -3.25
C ARG A 27 -18.70 -13.15 -3.20
N SER A 28 -17.65 -13.40 -3.97
CA SER A 28 -17.00 -14.72 -4.05
C SER A 28 -15.55 -14.60 -4.51
N GLY A 29 -14.77 -15.66 -4.27
CA GLY A 29 -13.35 -15.71 -4.62
C GLY A 29 -12.47 -14.98 -3.60
N LYS A 30 -11.28 -14.56 -4.05
CA LYS A 30 -10.30 -13.83 -3.22
C LYS A 30 -9.82 -12.61 -3.96
N ALA A 31 -9.72 -11.48 -3.29
CA ALA A 31 -9.24 -10.24 -3.87
C ALA A 31 -8.54 -9.39 -2.81
N GLU A 32 -7.66 -8.50 -3.25
CA GLU A 32 -6.95 -7.59 -2.37
C GLU A 32 -6.81 -6.18 -2.97
N ILE A 33 -6.77 -5.18 -2.09
CA ILE A 33 -6.44 -3.80 -2.43
C ILE A 33 -5.09 -3.47 -1.82
N PHE A 34 -4.09 -3.24 -2.67
CA PHE A 34 -2.72 -2.90 -2.25
C PHE A 34 -2.19 -3.82 -1.14
N GLY A 35 -2.44 -5.13 -1.26
CA GLY A 35 -2.01 -6.16 -0.31
C GLY A 35 -2.93 -6.40 0.89
N THR A 36 -3.99 -5.61 1.08
CA THR A 36 -5.04 -5.84 2.09
C THR A 36 -6.13 -6.75 1.51
N GLU A 37 -6.39 -7.89 2.16
CA GLU A 37 -7.45 -8.82 1.73
C GLU A 37 -8.86 -8.23 1.92
N LEU A 38 -9.73 -8.47 0.94
CA LEU A 38 -11.15 -8.13 1.03
C LEU A 38 -11.93 -9.27 1.68
N ALA A 39 -12.83 -8.92 2.60
CA ALA A 39 -13.73 -9.85 3.25
C ALA A 39 -15.00 -10.04 2.43
N ILE A 40 -15.42 -11.29 2.24
CA ILE A 40 -16.66 -11.63 1.55
C ILE A 40 -17.85 -11.03 2.33
N GLY A 41 -18.76 -10.38 1.61
CA GLY A 41 -19.95 -9.74 2.17
C GLY A 41 -19.69 -8.39 2.85
N HIS A 42 -18.43 -7.97 2.99
CA HIS A 42 -18.10 -6.65 3.52
C HIS A 42 -18.23 -5.59 2.43
N LYS A 43 -18.86 -4.47 2.77
CA LYS A 43 -19.05 -3.32 1.88
C LYS A 43 -17.95 -2.29 2.15
N TYR A 44 -17.15 -2.02 1.15
CA TYR A 44 -16.10 -1.00 1.17
C TYR A 44 -16.60 0.25 0.47
N GLN A 45 -16.42 1.43 1.08
CA GLN A 45 -16.89 2.69 0.54
C GLN A 45 -15.71 3.55 0.09
N PHE A 46 -15.74 3.93 -1.18
CA PHE A 46 -14.79 4.86 -1.77
C PHE A 46 -15.49 6.19 -1.99
N THR A 47 -14.93 7.27 -1.44
CA THR A 47 -15.46 8.62 -1.61
C THR A 47 -14.91 9.25 -2.89
N SER A 48 -15.53 10.35 -3.33
CA SER A 48 -15.09 11.13 -4.48
C SER A 48 -13.59 11.48 -4.39
N GLY A 49 -12.88 11.31 -5.50
CA GLY A 49 -11.44 11.54 -5.66
C GLY A 49 -10.54 10.37 -5.23
N MET A 50 -11.10 9.28 -4.68
CA MET A 50 -10.32 8.10 -4.33
C MET A 50 -9.99 7.28 -5.58
N LYS A 51 -8.75 6.77 -5.62
CA LYS A 51 -8.30 5.80 -6.62
C LYS A 51 -8.07 4.46 -5.97
N PHE A 52 -8.51 3.39 -6.61
CA PHE A 52 -8.30 2.04 -6.12
C PHE A 52 -7.84 1.10 -7.24
N SER A 53 -7.15 0.03 -6.83
CA SER A 53 -6.94 -1.16 -7.64
C SER A 53 -7.23 -2.39 -6.80
N ILE A 54 -8.21 -3.19 -7.21
CA ILE A 54 -8.52 -4.49 -6.63
C ILE A 54 -7.94 -5.56 -7.52
N PHE A 55 -6.95 -6.29 -7.03
CA PHE A 55 -6.30 -7.37 -7.76
C PHE A 55 -6.77 -8.74 -7.25
N THR A 56 -6.83 -9.73 -8.13
CA THR A 56 -7.06 -11.13 -7.74
C THR A 56 -6.06 -12.09 -8.38
N TYR A 57 -5.47 -12.95 -7.56
CA TYR A 57 -4.62 -14.06 -8.03
C TYR A 57 -5.43 -15.27 -8.50
N TRP A 58 -6.72 -15.37 -8.12
CA TRP A 58 -7.50 -16.61 -8.23
C TRP A 58 -8.81 -16.44 -8.99
N GLY A 59 -9.20 -15.19 -9.27
CA GLY A 59 -10.53 -14.83 -9.73
C GLY A 59 -11.45 -14.45 -8.56
N CYS A 60 -12.36 -13.52 -8.81
CA CYS A 60 -13.38 -13.09 -7.86
C CYS A 60 -14.60 -12.47 -8.53
N THR A 61 -15.66 -12.35 -7.75
CA THR A 61 -16.85 -11.59 -8.13
C THR A 61 -17.05 -10.42 -7.19
N ILE A 62 -17.16 -9.22 -7.74
CA ILE A 62 -17.41 -7.98 -7.01
C ILE A 62 -18.75 -7.40 -7.42
N VAL A 63 -19.52 -6.90 -6.46
CA VAL A 63 -20.72 -6.12 -6.71
C VAL A 63 -20.43 -4.65 -6.48
N SER A 64 -20.81 -3.82 -7.44
CA SER A 64 -20.66 -2.37 -7.39
C SER A 64 -22.00 -1.64 -7.36
N SER A 65 -22.02 -0.46 -6.75
CA SER A 65 -23.17 0.47 -6.76
C SER A 65 -23.26 1.36 -8.01
N HIS A 66 -22.13 1.69 -8.65
CA HIS A 66 -22.01 2.60 -9.81
C HIS A 66 -20.90 2.15 -10.77
N ASP A 67 -20.74 2.81 -11.91
CA ASP A 67 -19.87 2.39 -13.05
C ASP A 67 -18.53 3.15 -13.16
N ASP A 68 -17.96 3.62 -12.03
CA ASP A 68 -16.71 4.42 -11.99
C ASP A 68 -15.44 3.54 -11.99
N TYR A 69 -15.40 2.52 -12.85
CA TYR A 69 -14.30 1.56 -12.90
C TYR A 69 -14.12 0.90 -14.28
N TYR A 70 -12.97 0.28 -14.48
CA TYR A 70 -12.71 -0.65 -15.58
C TYR A 70 -11.88 -1.85 -15.11
N VAL A 71 -12.05 -2.99 -15.78
CA VAL A 71 -11.20 -4.18 -15.56
C VAL A 71 -9.97 -4.05 -16.44
N ALA A 72 -8.80 -3.87 -15.84
CA ALA A 72 -7.53 -3.92 -16.56
C ALA A 72 -7.16 -5.39 -16.81
N ARG A 73 -6.99 -5.73 -18.08
CA ARG A 73 -6.72 -7.10 -18.55
C ARG A 73 -5.27 -7.31 -19.00
N ASP A 74 -4.48 -6.24 -19.05
CA ASP A 74 -3.10 -6.24 -19.52
C ASP A 74 -2.13 -6.80 -18.45
N GLU A 75 -0.89 -7.06 -18.88
CA GLU A 75 0.19 -7.43 -17.96
C GLU A 75 0.36 -6.37 -16.86
N ASN A 76 0.29 -6.84 -15.62
CA ASN A 76 0.57 -6.05 -14.42
C ASN A 76 1.77 -6.63 -13.65
N PRO A 77 2.49 -5.79 -12.90
CA PRO A 77 3.70 -6.22 -12.20
C PRO A 77 3.44 -6.98 -10.88
N MET A 78 2.20 -7.42 -10.59
CA MET A 78 1.85 -7.99 -9.28
C MET A 78 2.64 -9.26 -8.94
N HIS A 79 2.93 -10.09 -9.94
CA HIS A 79 3.77 -11.27 -9.76
C HIS A 79 5.23 -10.90 -9.41
N ILE A 80 5.76 -9.81 -9.99
CA ILE A 80 7.09 -9.29 -9.68
C ILE A 80 7.11 -8.82 -8.22
N TYR A 81 6.13 -8.03 -7.80
CA TYR A 81 6.04 -7.53 -6.43
C TYR A 81 5.90 -8.66 -5.41
N LEU A 82 5.10 -9.68 -5.72
CA LEU A 82 4.95 -10.85 -4.87
C LEU A 82 6.26 -11.66 -4.76
N ASN A 83 7.01 -11.81 -5.86
CA ASN A 83 8.32 -12.45 -5.85
C ASN A 83 9.33 -11.69 -4.99
N VAL A 84 9.34 -10.35 -5.06
CA VAL A 84 10.16 -9.51 -4.17
C VAL A 84 9.77 -9.77 -2.71
N HIS A 85 8.47 -9.78 -2.40
CA HIS A 85 8.00 -10.08 -1.05
C HIS A 85 8.45 -11.47 -0.56
N GLY A 86 8.35 -12.49 -1.42
CA GLY A 86 8.80 -13.86 -1.11
C GLY A 86 10.30 -13.93 -0.81
N MET A 87 11.13 -13.25 -1.60
CA MET A 87 12.58 -13.15 -1.33
C MET A 87 12.86 -12.42 -0.01
N LEU A 88 12.16 -11.33 0.27
CA LEU A 88 12.31 -10.60 1.53
C LEU A 88 11.93 -11.48 2.73
N GLU A 89 10.92 -12.34 2.60
CA GLU A 89 10.56 -13.27 3.66
C GLU A 89 11.63 -14.33 3.89
N GLN A 90 12.26 -14.87 2.84
CA GLN A 90 13.41 -15.76 2.98
C GLN A 90 14.57 -15.08 3.73
N LEU A 91 14.85 -13.81 3.42
CA LEU A 91 15.86 -13.03 4.14
C LEU A 91 15.49 -12.78 5.60
N ARG A 92 14.21 -12.58 5.92
CA ARG A 92 13.72 -12.48 7.31
C ARG A 92 13.91 -13.79 8.06
N GLN A 93 13.52 -14.92 7.47
CA GLN A 93 13.68 -16.24 8.08
C GLN A 93 15.15 -16.56 8.36
N LYS A 94 16.05 -16.23 7.43
CA LYS A 94 17.50 -16.35 7.65
C LYS A 94 17.97 -15.46 8.80
N ALA A 95 17.54 -14.20 8.83
CA ALA A 95 17.90 -13.28 9.91
C ALA A 95 17.40 -13.75 11.28
N ASP A 96 16.19 -14.31 11.35
CA ASP A 96 15.64 -14.90 12.58
C ASP A 96 16.50 -16.08 13.07
N ALA A 97 16.88 -16.99 12.17
CA ALA A 97 17.71 -18.14 12.47
C ALA A 97 19.12 -17.74 12.96
N GLU A 98 19.70 -16.73 12.33
CA GLU A 98 21.04 -16.20 12.65
C GLU A 98 21.01 -15.16 13.80
N LYS A 99 19.82 -14.79 14.30
CA LYS A 99 19.61 -13.71 15.27
C LYS A 99 20.22 -12.37 14.83
N THR A 100 20.11 -12.05 13.55
CA THR A 100 20.59 -10.80 12.94
C THR A 100 19.42 -9.86 12.60
N ARG A 101 19.73 -8.68 12.04
CA ARG A 101 18.69 -7.73 11.61
C ARG A 101 18.05 -8.20 10.31
N GLY A 102 16.74 -8.04 10.20
CA GLY A 102 16.00 -8.29 8.94
C GLY A 102 16.42 -7.34 7.80
N PRO A 103 15.97 -7.63 6.57
CA PRO A 103 16.32 -6.85 5.39
C PRO A 103 15.81 -5.41 5.48
N ARG A 104 16.63 -4.45 5.03
CA ARG A 104 16.28 -3.04 4.84
C ARG A 104 16.27 -2.75 3.34
N ILE A 105 15.16 -2.19 2.85
CA ILE A 105 14.98 -1.88 1.44
C ILE A 105 14.68 -0.39 1.26
N MET A 106 15.15 0.16 0.15
CA MET A 106 14.81 1.50 -0.30
C MET A 106 14.14 1.39 -1.67
N VAL A 107 12.97 2.02 -1.81
CA VAL A 107 12.25 2.11 -3.09
C VAL A 107 12.51 3.50 -3.67
N ALA A 108 13.16 3.57 -4.82
CA ALA A 108 13.52 4.81 -5.49
C ALA A 108 13.00 4.82 -6.93
N GLY A 109 12.75 6.02 -7.46
CA GLY A 109 12.24 6.21 -8.82
C GLY A 109 11.66 7.61 -8.99
N LEU A 110 11.28 7.94 -10.23
CA LEU A 110 10.66 9.22 -10.58
C LEU A 110 9.31 9.43 -9.85
N PRO A 111 8.77 10.66 -9.80
CA PRO A 111 7.40 10.91 -9.37
C PRO A 111 6.39 10.03 -10.12
N ASP A 112 5.27 9.69 -9.46
CA ASP A 112 4.11 9.03 -10.06
C ASP A 112 4.32 7.62 -10.67
N VAL A 113 5.41 6.93 -10.33
CA VAL A 113 5.66 5.52 -10.77
C VAL A 113 5.13 4.45 -9.80
N GLY A 114 4.31 4.82 -8.80
CA GLY A 114 3.70 3.86 -7.87
C GLY A 114 4.56 3.40 -6.68
N LYS A 115 5.59 4.17 -6.31
CA LYS A 115 6.50 3.85 -5.19
C LYS A 115 5.77 3.60 -3.86
N SER A 116 4.89 4.53 -3.47
CA SER A 116 4.13 4.43 -2.21
C SER A 116 3.19 3.22 -2.24
N THR A 117 2.58 2.92 -3.39
CA THR A 117 1.75 1.74 -3.59
C THR A 117 2.53 0.45 -3.40
N LEU A 118 3.75 0.35 -3.96
CA LEU A 118 4.63 -0.79 -3.75
C LEU A 118 5.03 -0.95 -2.28
N CYS A 119 5.43 0.14 -1.62
CA CYS A 119 5.75 0.12 -0.20
C CYS A 119 4.55 -0.38 0.63
N ARG A 120 3.34 0.11 0.35
CA ARG A 120 2.09 -0.31 1.01
C ARG A 120 1.83 -1.81 0.83
N MET A 121 1.96 -2.33 -0.38
CA MET A 121 1.80 -3.77 -0.66
C MET A 121 2.81 -4.62 0.13
N LEU A 122 4.09 -4.27 0.09
CA LEU A 122 5.16 -5.03 0.75
C LEU A 122 4.97 -5.10 2.26
N VAL A 123 4.57 -4.00 2.91
CA VAL A 123 4.32 -3.98 4.36
C VAL A 123 3.01 -4.66 4.74
N ASN A 124 1.96 -4.55 3.91
CA ASN A 124 0.69 -5.25 4.12
C ASN A 124 0.87 -6.77 4.05
N TRP A 125 1.57 -7.28 3.03
CA TRP A 125 1.86 -8.71 2.92
C TRP A 125 2.73 -9.20 4.08
N ALA A 126 3.71 -8.42 4.52
CA ALA A 126 4.52 -8.77 5.69
C ALA A 126 3.66 -8.84 6.97
N ALA A 127 2.76 -7.88 7.18
CA ALA A 127 1.82 -7.89 8.30
C ALA A 127 0.85 -9.09 8.25
N ARG A 128 0.41 -9.51 7.06
CA ARG A 128 -0.41 -10.73 6.86
C ARG A 128 0.32 -12.00 7.30
N LEU A 129 1.64 -12.06 7.11
CA LEU A 129 2.48 -13.15 7.60
C LEU A 129 2.88 -13.01 9.09
N GLY A 130 2.28 -12.08 9.82
CA GLY A 130 2.57 -11.85 11.25
C GLY A 130 3.90 -11.13 11.51
N ARG A 131 4.53 -10.56 10.48
CA ARG A 131 5.73 -9.70 10.66
C ARG A 131 5.32 -8.30 11.08
N THR A 132 6.25 -7.56 11.66
CA THR A 132 6.05 -6.15 12.06
C THR A 132 7.08 -5.23 11.39
N PRO A 133 6.98 -5.01 10.06
CA PRO A 133 7.93 -4.15 9.35
C PRO A 133 7.82 -2.69 9.80
N ILE A 134 8.92 -1.95 9.66
CA ILE A 134 8.94 -0.50 9.84
C ILE A 134 8.77 0.14 8.46
N LEU A 135 7.71 0.93 8.29
CA LEU A 135 7.54 1.76 7.11
C LEU A 135 8.20 3.12 7.37
N VAL A 136 9.10 3.53 6.49
CA VAL A 136 9.78 4.83 6.54
C VAL A 136 9.39 5.61 5.29
N ASP A 137 8.87 6.81 5.49
CA ASP A 137 8.47 7.73 4.43
C ASP A 137 9.40 8.96 4.41
N LEU A 138 10.18 9.04 3.33
CA LEU A 138 11.13 10.12 3.07
C LEU A 138 10.55 11.19 2.12
N ASP A 139 9.33 11.00 1.61
CA ASP A 139 8.71 11.94 0.69
C ASP A 139 8.08 13.10 1.48
N VAL A 140 8.81 14.22 1.51
CA VAL A 140 8.36 15.45 2.18
C VAL A 140 7.22 16.15 1.43
N GLY A 141 6.95 15.79 0.17
CA GLY A 141 5.85 16.33 -0.62
C GLY A 141 4.53 15.60 -0.38
N GLN A 142 4.58 14.26 -0.39
CA GLN A 142 3.41 13.38 -0.29
C GLN A 142 3.62 12.28 0.76
N ASN A 143 3.69 12.69 2.03
CA ASN A 143 3.89 11.77 3.15
C ASN A 143 2.61 10.96 3.44
N GLN A 144 2.73 9.63 3.55
CA GLN A 144 1.60 8.73 3.82
C GLN A 144 1.39 8.41 5.32
N ILE A 145 2.30 8.85 6.19
CA ILE A 145 2.28 8.59 7.63
C ILE A 145 1.85 9.85 8.41
N SER A 146 2.27 11.02 7.96
CA SER A 146 2.06 12.31 8.62
C SER A 146 1.74 13.40 7.57
N ILE A 147 1.75 14.66 7.99
CA ILE A 147 1.46 15.81 7.11
C ILE A 147 2.61 16.10 6.13
N PRO A 148 2.35 16.79 5.00
CA PRO A 148 3.40 17.28 4.11
C PRO A 148 4.44 18.13 4.85
N GLY A 149 5.68 18.08 4.38
CA GLY A 149 6.84 18.72 5.02
C GLY A 149 7.40 17.92 6.19
N THR A 150 7.11 16.62 6.27
CA THR A 150 7.65 15.74 7.30
C THR A 150 8.35 14.53 6.71
N ILE A 151 9.28 14.00 7.49
CA ILE A 151 9.89 12.68 7.30
C ILE A 151 9.42 11.82 8.47
N ALA A 152 8.89 10.64 8.20
CA ALA A 152 8.19 9.86 9.21
C ALA A 152 8.49 8.37 9.12
N ALA A 153 8.36 7.67 10.24
CA ALA A 153 8.44 6.22 10.32
C ALA A 153 7.39 5.66 11.29
N MET A 154 6.86 4.48 11.00
CA MET A 154 5.94 3.78 11.90
C MET A 154 6.08 2.26 11.81
N VAL A 155 5.69 1.55 12.87
CA VAL A 155 5.63 0.08 12.89
C VAL A 155 4.27 -0.36 12.33
N VAL A 156 4.29 -1.15 11.27
CA VAL A 156 3.07 -1.73 10.68
C VAL A 156 2.82 -3.10 11.30
N ARG A 157 1.81 -3.20 12.16
CA ARG A 157 1.46 -4.47 12.86
C ARG A 157 0.30 -5.21 12.21
N ARG A 158 -0.54 -4.50 11.46
CA ARG A 158 -1.71 -5.04 10.78
C ARG A 158 -1.77 -4.44 9.38
N PRO A 159 -2.35 -5.14 8.39
CA PRO A 159 -2.58 -4.56 7.09
C PRO A 159 -3.39 -3.27 7.19
N ALA A 160 -3.13 -2.32 6.30
CA ALA A 160 -3.90 -1.09 6.17
C ALA A 160 -5.39 -1.42 5.99
N SER A 161 -6.26 -0.67 6.65
CA SER A 161 -7.68 -0.64 6.29
C SER A 161 -7.82 -0.19 4.83
N VAL A 162 -8.84 -0.71 4.14
CA VAL A 162 -9.17 -0.27 2.79
C VAL A 162 -9.62 1.19 2.81
N ASP A 163 -10.50 1.53 3.76
CA ASP A 163 -11.16 2.83 3.84
C ASP A 163 -10.28 3.87 4.57
N GLU A 164 -9.62 3.47 5.66
CA GLU A 164 -8.88 4.40 6.55
C GLU A 164 -7.36 4.37 6.35
N GLY A 165 -6.82 3.43 5.57
CA GLY A 165 -5.37 3.27 5.41
C GLY A 165 -4.68 2.68 6.64
N PHE A 166 -3.41 3.04 6.87
CA PHE A 166 -2.65 2.51 7.99
C PHE A 166 -3.14 3.09 9.31
N ARG A 167 -3.27 2.23 10.34
CA ARG A 167 -3.40 2.71 11.70
C ARG A 167 -2.08 3.31 12.15
N ILE A 168 -2.05 4.63 12.28
CA ILE A 168 -0.90 5.37 12.79
C ILE A 168 -0.82 5.13 14.31
N ASP A 169 0.17 4.35 14.74
CA ASP A 169 0.43 4.03 16.15
C ASP A 169 1.89 4.35 16.48
N MET A 170 2.11 5.28 17.41
CA MET A 170 3.42 5.78 17.86
C MET A 170 4.40 6.08 16.69
N PRO A 171 4.06 6.98 15.74
CA PRO A 171 4.98 7.32 14.66
C PRO A 171 6.16 8.15 15.18
N LEU A 172 7.33 7.95 14.58
CA LEU A 172 8.47 8.84 14.69
C LEU A 172 8.36 9.87 13.56
N VAL A 173 8.25 11.16 13.88
CA VAL A 173 8.03 12.22 12.90
C VAL A 173 9.03 13.35 13.11
N PHE A 174 9.72 13.72 12.05
CA PHE A 174 10.59 14.89 12.00
C PHE A 174 9.99 15.94 11.07
N HIS A 175 9.94 17.19 11.53
CA HIS A 175 9.46 18.31 10.74
C HIS A 175 10.60 18.89 9.90
N TYR A 176 10.47 18.81 8.58
CA TYR A 176 11.40 19.39 7.62
C TYR A 176 10.96 20.80 7.18
N GLY A 177 9.66 21.05 7.06
CA GLY A 177 9.09 22.37 6.79
C GLY A 177 8.95 22.76 5.31
N TYR A 178 9.52 21.97 4.39
CA TYR A 178 9.41 22.20 2.94
C TYR A 178 8.84 20.99 2.20
N LYS A 179 8.20 21.22 1.05
CA LYS A 179 7.64 20.15 0.21
C LYS A 179 8.63 19.53 -0.76
N THR A 180 9.84 20.07 -0.82
CA THR A 180 10.88 19.69 -1.78
C THR A 180 12.23 19.59 -1.04
N PRO A 181 12.98 18.48 -1.18
CA PRO A 181 14.28 18.34 -0.54
C PRO A 181 15.31 19.41 -0.96
N GLY A 182 15.16 19.99 -2.15
CA GLY A 182 16.07 21.00 -2.69
C GLY A 182 16.06 22.34 -1.94
N GLU A 183 15.01 22.64 -1.16
CA GLU A 183 14.89 23.90 -0.41
C GLU A 183 15.97 24.01 0.68
N ASN A 184 16.28 22.90 1.35
CA ASN A 184 17.36 22.82 2.32
C ASN A 184 17.90 21.39 2.41
N ILE A 185 18.74 21.03 1.43
CA ILE A 185 19.31 19.67 1.35
C ILE A 185 20.18 19.31 2.57
N GLY A 186 20.79 20.31 3.22
CA GLY A 186 21.58 20.13 4.44
C GLY A 186 20.70 19.61 5.58
N LEU A 187 19.62 20.35 5.88
CA LEU A 187 18.64 19.94 6.90
C LEU A 187 17.97 18.61 6.55
N TYR A 188 17.62 18.39 5.28
CA TYR A 188 17.03 17.13 4.84
C TYR A 188 17.94 15.95 5.19
N ASN A 189 19.23 16.04 4.87
CA ASN A 189 20.21 15.00 5.18
C ASN A 189 20.44 14.81 6.68
N GLU A 190 20.43 15.88 7.47
CA GLU A 190 20.52 15.80 8.94
C GLU A 190 19.32 15.05 9.54
N ILE A 191 18.10 15.33 9.07
CA ILE A 191 16.89 14.66 9.52
C ILE A 191 16.91 13.18 9.14
N VAL A 192 17.25 12.86 7.88
CA VAL A 192 17.37 11.47 7.41
C VAL A 192 18.40 10.70 8.24
N SER A 193 19.54 11.33 8.54
CA SER A 193 20.58 10.74 9.39
C SER A 193 20.08 10.50 10.81
N SER A 194 19.36 11.46 11.39
CA SER A 194 18.78 11.35 12.74
C SER A 194 17.75 10.22 12.85
N MET A 195 17.01 9.94 11.78
CA MET A 195 16.03 8.85 11.74
C MET A 195 16.67 7.46 11.57
N ALA A 196 17.88 7.38 11.00
CA ALA A 196 18.55 6.11 10.74
C ALA A 196 19.25 5.50 11.98
N ILE A 197 19.36 6.28 13.06
CA ILE A 197 19.98 5.92 14.35
C ILE A 197 18.99 5.09 15.18
#